data_AF-A0A7G8V8A2-F1
#
_entry.id   AF-A0A7G8V8A2-F1
#
_cell.length_a   1.000
_cell.length_b   1.000
_cell.length_c   1.000
_cell.angle_alpha   90.00
_cell.angle_beta   90.00
_cell.angle_gamma   90.00
#
_symmetry.space_group_name_H-M   'P 1'
#
loop_
_entity.id
_entity.type
_entity.pdbx_description
1 polymer ?
#
loop_
_entity_poly.entity_id
_entity_poly.type
_entity_poly.pdbx_seq_one_letter_code
_entity_poly.pdbx_strand_id
1 'polypeptide(L)'
;MKKNNSDSKNYILLPVFRTNVNKQDSPNVARFLSMLSNSVEQSSTVSLASRNMHQRASDDIPVVVLDSIETQGAKLISINAEELANFRFSYPGLRIIKEKFYRPAVCLPKRILLQVEQAEIKTAVTVNITDPEGNALAGTTVVIFTDFAASKGASGVTDAKGVIALSLDRTTAERIYIYANHSYWGYFKKDVALTATLSIQLTPIALDYKDSLRYFYDTAKLPKITQKVRVGIIDTGVGPHRDLVVSGGKNLVRGEKETDYQDNGEGHGTHVGGIIGAYGGVNGVAAGVEIRSYRVFPKDKGASNFDIMKAINQAVTDQCDLINMSLGESQVDEGITSYIKEAYNAGIVCFAANGNDNRSPVSFPANDSLAIAVSAMGRLNTFPPDSVESGSVQEPYGTDKDNFIADFSNIGPETDLTAPGVGIISTYPNDLYAVMDGTSMACPAATGMAARILAGNPDILNLPRNQTRADEIVKYLSVNIKSMGFGNLFEGKGMLQPPTSK
;
A
#
# COMPACT_ATOMS: atom_id res chain seq x y z
N MET A 1 -14.50 -5.29 44.17
CA MET A 1 -15.14 -5.90 42.99
C MET A 1 -14.24 -5.64 41.79
N LYS A 2 -13.68 -6.69 41.17
CA LYS A 2 -12.90 -6.57 39.93
C LYS A 2 -13.88 -6.14 38.83
N LYS A 3 -13.86 -4.86 38.42
CA LYS A 3 -14.58 -4.41 37.20
C LYS A 3 -14.00 -5.24 36.04
N ASN A 4 -14.86 -5.97 35.35
CA ASN A 4 -14.49 -6.74 34.17
C ASN A 4 -13.83 -5.80 33.15
N ASN A 5 -12.59 -6.11 32.80
CA ASN A 5 -11.75 -5.35 31.85
C ASN A 5 -12.11 -5.68 30.38
N SER A 6 -13.36 -6.05 30.08
CA SER A 6 -13.77 -6.64 28.79
C SER A 6 -14.12 -5.64 27.69
N ASP A 7 -14.19 -4.33 28.00
CA ASP A 7 -14.77 -3.33 27.09
C ASP A 7 -13.80 -2.20 26.68
N SER A 8 -12.51 -2.33 27.02
CA SER A 8 -11.48 -1.35 26.64
C SER A 8 -11.19 -1.40 25.14
N LYS A 9 -11.10 -0.22 24.50
CA LYS A 9 -10.79 -0.07 23.06
C LYS A 9 -9.64 0.90 22.86
N ASN A 10 -8.96 0.76 21.72
CA ASN A 10 -7.84 1.61 21.36
C ASN A 10 -8.30 2.90 20.66
N TYR A 11 -7.74 4.01 21.10
CA TYR A 11 -7.98 5.34 20.55
C TYR A 11 -6.67 6.08 20.38
N ILE A 12 -6.63 7.02 19.44
CA ILE A 12 -5.48 7.90 19.20
C ILE A 12 -5.85 9.31 19.64
N LEU A 13 -5.05 9.84 20.54
CA LEU A 13 -5.09 11.24 20.95
C LEU A 13 -4.21 12.05 20.00
N LEU A 14 -4.80 13.00 19.29
CA LEU A 14 -4.09 13.87 18.35
C LEU A 14 -3.80 15.23 19.01
N PRO A 15 -2.61 15.82 18.77
CA PRO A 15 -2.30 17.16 19.26
C PRO A 15 -3.17 18.22 18.56
N VAL A 16 -3.55 19.26 19.31
CA VAL A 16 -4.37 20.39 18.82
C VAL A 16 -3.70 21.12 17.65
N PHE A 17 -2.37 21.08 17.58
CA PHE A 17 -1.58 21.81 16.58
C PHE A 17 -1.62 21.25 15.16
N ARG A 18 -2.32 20.13 14.93
CA ARG A 18 -2.23 19.43 13.64
C ARG A 18 -3.40 19.66 12.68
N THR A 19 -4.37 20.50 13.04
CA THR A 19 -5.37 21.07 12.09
C THR A 19 -5.78 22.48 12.54
N ASN A 20 -5.42 23.51 11.78
CA ASN A 20 -5.95 24.89 11.74
C ASN A 20 -6.31 25.65 13.05
N VAL A 21 -5.99 25.13 14.23
CA VAL A 21 -6.13 25.80 15.53
C VAL A 21 -4.72 26.24 15.95
N ASN A 22 -4.57 27.53 16.26
CA ASN A 22 -3.28 28.19 16.41
C ASN A 22 -2.45 27.58 17.55
N LYS A 23 -1.11 27.62 17.43
CA LYS A 23 -0.21 26.98 18.41
C LYS A 23 -0.32 27.56 19.83
N GLN A 24 -0.88 28.77 19.91
CA GLN A 24 -1.06 29.51 21.14
C GLN A 24 -2.40 29.21 21.85
N ASP A 25 -3.34 28.51 21.20
CA ASP A 25 -4.73 28.42 21.69
C ASP A 25 -5.00 27.24 22.64
N SER A 26 -4.03 26.31 22.87
CA SER A 26 -4.18 25.28 23.90
C SER A 26 -2.85 24.77 24.53
N PRO A 27 -2.15 25.60 25.32
CA PRO A 27 -0.96 25.19 26.09
C PRO A 27 -1.21 23.97 27.00
N ASN A 28 -2.45 23.79 27.44
CA ASN A 28 -2.85 22.70 28.33
C ASN A 28 -2.80 21.33 27.63
N VAL A 29 -3.18 21.22 26.35
CA VAL A 29 -3.13 19.94 25.62
C VAL A 29 -1.70 19.53 25.30
N ALA A 30 -0.85 20.47 24.89
CA ALA A 30 0.57 20.18 24.63
C ALA A 30 1.29 19.71 25.91
N ARG A 31 1.01 20.36 27.05
CA ARG A 31 1.53 19.95 28.36
C ARG A 31 1.02 18.56 28.74
N PHE A 32 -0.26 18.28 28.51
CA PHE A 32 -0.87 16.99 28.77
C PHE A 32 -0.25 15.83 27.96
N LEU A 33 -0.07 15.99 26.65
CA LEU A 33 0.57 14.97 25.81
C LEU A 33 2.03 14.72 26.22
N SER A 34 2.73 15.77 26.65
CA SER A 34 4.08 15.65 27.20
C SER A 34 4.10 14.89 28.52
N MET A 35 3.11 15.07 29.40
CA MET A 35 2.98 14.28 30.64
C MET A 35 2.78 12.79 30.34
N LEU A 36 1.96 12.45 29.35
CA LEU A 36 1.70 11.07 28.94
C LEU A 36 2.93 10.37 28.33
N SER A 37 3.93 11.11 27.89
CA SER A 37 5.13 10.52 27.27
C SER A 37 6.08 9.87 28.29
N ASN A 38 5.96 10.24 29.57
CA ASN A 38 6.84 9.74 30.63
C ASN A 38 6.38 8.39 31.21
N SER A 39 5.34 7.77 30.66
CA SER A 39 4.63 6.64 31.27
C SER A 39 4.35 5.48 30.31
N VAL A 40 5.14 5.38 29.23
CA VAL A 40 5.10 4.26 28.28
C VAL A 40 5.28 2.93 29.03
N GLU A 41 4.38 1.97 28.79
CA GLU A 41 4.29 0.64 29.42
C GLU A 41 3.88 0.58 30.91
N GLN A 42 3.33 1.64 31.49
CA GLN A 42 2.66 1.59 32.80
C GLN A 42 1.26 2.23 32.76
N SER A 43 0.30 1.66 33.50
CA SER A 43 -1.01 2.29 33.71
C SER A 43 -0.80 3.71 34.23
N SER A 44 -1.13 4.70 33.40
CA SER A 44 -0.91 6.10 33.71
C SER A 44 -2.22 6.65 34.27
N THR A 45 -2.26 6.92 35.57
CA THR A 45 -3.36 7.70 36.14
C THR A 45 -3.15 9.15 35.73
N VAL A 46 -4.03 9.67 34.88
CA VAL A 46 -3.98 11.09 34.53
C VAL A 46 -4.93 11.86 35.44
N SER A 47 -4.37 12.77 36.22
CA SER A 47 -5.16 13.60 37.12
C SER A 47 -5.78 14.78 36.37
N LEU A 48 -7.09 14.97 36.56
CA LEU A 48 -7.82 16.08 35.97
C LEU A 48 -7.42 17.40 36.62
N ALA A 49 -6.65 18.22 35.91
CA ALA A 49 -6.45 19.62 36.30
C ALA A 49 -7.65 20.46 35.84
N SER A 50 -8.84 20.24 36.42
CA SER A 50 -9.96 21.17 36.26
C SER A 50 -9.79 22.36 37.20
N ARG A 51 -9.98 23.57 36.67
CA ARG A 51 -10.00 24.82 37.45
C ARG A 51 -11.02 24.71 38.60
N ASN A 52 -10.53 24.95 39.82
CA ASN A 52 -11.20 25.30 41.09
C ASN A 52 -11.75 24.21 42.06
N MET A 53 -11.00 24.09 43.16
CA MET A 53 -11.36 24.12 44.61
C MET A 53 -12.06 22.98 45.34
N HIS A 54 -12.54 21.90 44.73
CA HIS A 54 -12.93 20.70 45.48
C HIS A 54 -12.37 19.43 44.84
N GLN A 55 -11.07 19.18 45.01
CA GLN A 55 -10.43 17.91 44.65
C GLN A 55 -11.00 16.79 45.53
N ARG A 56 -11.64 15.79 44.91
CA ARG A 56 -11.82 14.46 45.51
C ARG A 56 -10.86 13.49 44.82
N ALA A 57 -10.41 12.47 45.54
CA ALA A 57 -9.56 11.39 45.02
C ALA A 57 -10.22 10.51 43.91
N SER A 58 -11.38 10.93 43.39
CA SER A 58 -12.21 10.23 42.39
C SER A 58 -12.08 10.79 40.97
N ASP A 59 -11.24 11.81 40.77
CA ASP A 59 -11.13 12.54 39.49
C ASP A 59 -9.95 12.06 38.62
N ASP A 60 -9.28 10.95 38.97
CA ASP A 60 -8.25 10.36 38.14
C ASP A 60 -8.87 9.47 37.06
N ILE A 61 -8.59 9.78 35.79
CA ILE A 61 -9.00 8.92 34.67
C ILE A 61 -7.83 7.97 34.38
N PRO A 62 -7.98 6.66 34.62
CA PRO A 62 -6.94 5.71 34.27
C PRO A 62 -6.87 5.60 32.75
N VAL A 63 -5.71 5.90 32.17
CA VAL A 63 -5.46 5.74 30.74
C VAL A 63 -4.20 4.91 30.56
N VAL A 64 -4.27 3.86 29.75
CA VAL A 64 -3.08 3.09 29.40
C VAL A 64 -2.52 3.65 28.11
N VAL A 65 -1.35 4.28 28.17
CA VAL A 65 -0.61 4.70 26.98
C VAL A 65 0.09 3.48 26.40
N LEU A 66 -0.33 3.08 25.20
CA LEU A 66 0.20 1.91 24.49
C LEU A 66 1.42 2.27 23.64
N ASP A 67 1.43 3.47 23.05
CA ASP A 67 2.50 3.93 22.17
C ASP A 67 2.45 5.47 21.98
N SER A 68 3.56 6.07 21.52
CA SER A 68 3.73 7.52 21.39
C SER A 68 4.52 7.92 20.13
N ILE A 69 4.04 8.94 19.42
CA ILE A 69 4.82 9.61 18.36
C ILE A 69 5.41 10.88 18.97
N GLU A 70 6.72 10.87 19.22
CA GLU A 70 7.44 11.97 19.88
C GLU A 70 6.83 12.40 21.23
N THR A 71 7.48 13.34 21.92
CA THR A 71 6.99 13.83 23.22
C THR A 71 5.66 14.58 23.07
N GLN A 72 5.53 15.45 22.06
CA GLN A 72 4.33 16.28 21.87
C GLN A 72 3.38 15.79 20.78
N GLY A 73 3.73 14.72 20.06
CA GLY A 73 2.89 14.16 19.02
C GLY A 73 1.82 13.21 19.55
N ALA A 74 1.21 12.46 18.63
CA ALA A 74 0.05 11.62 18.89
C ALA A 74 0.34 10.51 19.90
N LYS A 75 -0.68 10.09 20.64
CA LYS A 75 -0.60 9.02 21.65
C LYS A 75 -1.63 7.95 21.35
N LEU A 76 -1.22 6.70 21.30
CA LEU A 76 -2.13 5.56 21.22
C LEU A 76 -2.45 5.11 22.63
N ILE A 77 -3.74 5.05 22.96
CA ILE A 77 -4.21 4.72 24.31
C ILE A 77 -5.22 3.58 24.27
N SER A 78 -5.33 2.84 25.37
CA SER A 78 -6.45 1.95 25.68
C SER A 78 -7.26 2.54 26.82
N ILE A 79 -8.58 2.66 26.62
CA ILE A 79 -9.52 3.25 27.56
C ILE A 79 -10.91 2.60 27.40
N ASN A 80 -11.67 2.45 28.49
CA ASN A 80 -13.03 1.93 28.41
C ASN A 80 -14.05 3.03 28.05
N ALA A 81 -15.29 2.64 27.70
CA ALA A 81 -16.30 3.57 27.20
C ALA A 81 -16.74 4.63 28.24
N GLU A 82 -16.83 4.23 29.52
CA GLU A 82 -17.19 5.12 30.64
C GLU A 82 -16.11 6.20 30.82
N GLU A 83 -14.85 5.79 30.89
CA GLU A 83 -13.70 6.67 31.04
C GLU A 83 -13.50 7.56 29.82
N LEU A 84 -13.73 7.05 28.60
CA LEU A 84 -13.65 7.87 27.39
C LEU A 84 -14.65 9.01 27.40
N ALA A 85 -15.87 8.78 27.89
CA ALA A 85 -16.88 9.83 28.02
C ALA A 85 -16.40 10.90 29.02
N ASN A 86 -15.93 10.50 30.19
CA ASN A 86 -15.38 11.41 31.20
C ASN A 86 -14.17 12.19 30.64
N PHE A 87 -13.28 11.51 29.93
CA PHE A 87 -12.07 12.07 29.36
C PHE A 87 -12.36 13.18 28.34
N ARG A 88 -13.40 12.99 27.50
CA ARG A 88 -13.85 14.01 26.53
C ARG A 88 -14.40 15.27 27.20
N PHE A 89 -15.10 15.13 28.32
CA PHE A 89 -15.60 16.28 29.07
C PHE A 89 -14.49 17.08 29.73
N SER A 90 -13.44 16.39 30.21
CA SER A 90 -12.38 17.06 30.96
C SER A 90 -11.31 17.72 30.09
N TYR A 91 -11.14 17.26 28.84
CA TYR A 91 -10.21 17.85 27.88
C TYR A 91 -10.92 18.30 26.60
N PRO A 92 -11.82 19.31 26.67
CA PRO A 92 -12.50 19.82 25.49
C PRO A 92 -11.48 20.36 24.48
N GLY A 93 -11.61 19.94 23.22
CA GLY A 93 -10.69 20.29 22.13
C GLY A 93 -9.56 19.28 21.89
N LEU A 94 -9.37 18.29 22.76
CA LEU A 94 -8.50 17.16 22.45
C LEU A 94 -9.18 16.28 21.40
N ARG A 95 -8.52 16.10 20.27
CA ARG A 95 -9.01 15.26 19.17
C ARG A 95 -8.76 13.80 19.50
N ILE A 96 -9.81 12.98 19.43
CA ILE A 96 -9.77 11.55 19.77
C ILE A 96 -10.37 10.76 18.62
N ILE A 97 -9.53 9.98 17.93
CA ILE A 97 -9.94 9.10 16.84
C ILE A 97 -9.79 7.64 17.22
N LYS A 98 -10.46 6.74 16.50
CA LYS A 98 -10.30 5.29 16.70
C LYS A 98 -9.03 4.79 16.02
N GLU A 99 -8.42 3.76 16.60
CA GLU A 99 -7.46 2.95 15.86
C GLU A 99 -8.19 2.21 14.72
N LYS A 100 -7.61 2.25 13.52
CA LYS A 100 -8.12 1.62 12.30
C LYS A 100 -7.00 0.84 11.63
N PHE A 101 -7.35 -0.10 10.76
CA PHE A 101 -6.38 -0.96 10.09
C PHE A 101 -6.49 -0.84 8.58
N TYR A 102 -5.35 -0.66 7.93
CA TYR A 102 -5.20 -0.56 6.47
C TYR A 102 -4.72 -1.90 5.90
N ARG A 103 -4.84 -2.04 4.58
CA ARG A 103 -4.34 -3.20 3.84
C ARG A 103 -3.45 -2.73 2.67
N PRO A 104 -2.49 -3.55 2.21
CA PRO A 104 -1.81 -3.28 0.95
C PRO A 104 -2.83 -3.21 -0.20
N ALA A 105 -2.69 -2.25 -1.09
CA ALA A 105 -3.64 -2.03 -2.20
C ALA A 105 -3.28 -2.93 -3.40
N VAL A 106 -3.29 -4.26 -3.22
CA VAL A 106 -2.98 -5.27 -4.25
C VAL A 106 -4.28 -5.87 -4.79
N CYS A 107 -4.31 -6.24 -6.08
CA CYS A 107 -5.37 -7.08 -6.60
C CYS A 107 -5.15 -8.51 -6.08
N LEU A 108 -5.66 -8.82 -4.89
CA LEU A 108 -5.27 -10.06 -4.17
C LEU A 108 -6.00 -11.31 -4.70
N PRO A 109 -5.26 -12.42 -4.91
CA PRO A 109 -5.82 -13.77 -5.03
C PRO A 109 -6.66 -14.18 -3.81
N LYS A 110 -6.26 -13.73 -2.60
CA LYS A 110 -6.95 -14.06 -1.34
C LYS A 110 -8.40 -13.57 -1.29
N ARG A 111 -8.74 -12.46 -1.97
CA ARG A 111 -10.14 -11.98 -2.06
C ARG A 111 -11.00 -12.96 -2.85
N ILE A 112 -10.43 -13.51 -3.92
CA ILE A 112 -11.08 -14.51 -4.77
C ILE A 112 -11.27 -15.80 -3.95
N LEU A 113 -10.26 -16.23 -3.17
CA LEU A 113 -10.38 -17.38 -2.27
C LEU A 113 -11.51 -17.24 -1.23
N LEU A 114 -11.61 -16.07 -0.59
CA LEU A 114 -12.64 -15.78 0.43
C LEU A 114 -14.05 -15.70 -0.16
N GLN A 115 -14.17 -15.43 -1.46
CA GLN A 115 -15.46 -15.35 -2.14
C GLN A 115 -16.00 -16.72 -2.53
N VAL A 116 -15.16 -17.74 -2.70
CA VAL A 116 -15.60 -19.05 -3.22
C VAL A 116 -16.27 -19.88 -2.13
N GLU A 117 -17.57 -20.11 -2.26
CA GLU A 117 -18.29 -21.12 -1.48
C GLU A 117 -17.91 -22.53 -1.96
N GLN A 118 -17.55 -23.41 -1.01
CA GLN A 118 -17.25 -24.80 -1.34
C GLN A 118 -18.50 -25.53 -1.84
N ALA A 119 -18.37 -26.12 -3.02
CA ALA A 119 -19.39 -26.96 -3.63
C ALA A 119 -19.70 -28.25 -2.84
N GLU A 120 -20.97 -28.68 -2.84
CA GLU A 120 -21.33 -30.06 -2.46
C GLU A 120 -20.66 -31.07 -3.41
N ILE A 121 -20.10 -32.15 -2.85
CA ILE A 121 -19.25 -33.11 -3.57
C ILE A 121 -20.02 -33.77 -4.72
N LYS A 122 -19.64 -33.51 -5.98
CA LYS A 122 -20.20 -34.20 -7.15
C LYS A 122 -19.15 -34.68 -8.16
N THR A 123 -18.02 -33.98 -8.33
CA THR A 123 -16.90 -34.38 -9.21
C THR A 123 -15.55 -34.05 -8.57
N ALA A 124 -14.63 -35.01 -8.50
CA ALA A 124 -13.26 -34.78 -8.07
C ALA A 124 -12.37 -34.46 -9.28
N VAL A 125 -11.72 -33.29 -9.27
CA VAL A 125 -10.80 -32.84 -10.31
C VAL A 125 -9.41 -32.73 -9.69
N THR A 126 -8.44 -33.42 -10.28
CA THR A 126 -7.02 -33.28 -9.91
C THR A 126 -6.38 -32.26 -10.84
N VAL A 127 -5.80 -31.20 -10.29
CA VAL A 127 -5.07 -30.18 -11.02
C VAL A 127 -3.58 -30.38 -10.80
N ASN A 128 -2.83 -30.57 -11.88
CA ASN A 128 -1.38 -30.70 -11.90
C ASN A 128 -0.78 -29.44 -12.51
N ILE A 129 0.16 -28.82 -11.79
CA ILE A 129 0.80 -27.57 -12.20
C ILE A 129 2.30 -27.80 -12.32
N THR A 130 2.83 -27.52 -13.51
CA THR A 130 4.25 -27.62 -13.81
C THR A 130 4.79 -26.37 -14.48
N ASP A 131 6.10 -26.25 -14.57
CA ASP A 131 6.75 -25.38 -15.57
C ASP A 131 6.77 -26.06 -16.96
N PRO A 132 7.26 -25.39 -18.02
CA PRO A 132 7.41 -25.97 -19.35
C PRO A 132 8.39 -27.15 -19.40
N GLU A 133 9.35 -27.21 -18.49
CA GLU A 133 10.33 -28.29 -18.35
C GLU A 133 9.75 -29.53 -17.64
N GLY A 134 8.53 -29.43 -17.08
CA GLY A 134 7.83 -30.50 -16.40
C GLY A 134 8.13 -30.60 -14.89
N ASN A 135 8.81 -29.62 -14.30
CA ASN A 135 9.02 -29.56 -12.86
C ASN A 135 7.72 -29.15 -12.16
N ALA A 136 7.41 -29.82 -11.06
CA ALA A 136 6.25 -29.56 -10.24
C ALA A 136 6.30 -28.18 -9.54
N LEU A 137 5.20 -27.43 -9.58
CA LEU A 137 5.08 -26.13 -8.92
C LEU A 137 4.25 -26.22 -7.64
N ALA A 138 4.94 -26.28 -6.51
CA ALA A 138 4.35 -26.31 -5.18
C ALA A 138 3.94 -24.92 -4.68
N GLY A 139 2.95 -24.85 -3.77
CA GLY A 139 2.55 -23.59 -3.16
C GLY A 139 1.77 -22.65 -4.10
N THR A 140 1.35 -23.14 -5.27
CA THR A 140 0.55 -22.39 -6.24
C THR A 140 -0.91 -22.42 -5.81
N THR A 141 -1.55 -21.25 -5.79
CA THR A 141 -2.97 -21.14 -5.45
C THR A 141 -3.81 -21.43 -6.70
N VAL A 142 -4.76 -22.35 -6.58
CA VAL A 142 -5.71 -22.71 -7.64
C VAL A 142 -7.11 -22.30 -7.21
N VAL A 143 -7.83 -21.61 -8.08
CA VAL A 143 -9.22 -21.23 -7.87
C VAL A 143 -10.04 -21.57 -9.11
N ILE A 144 -11.09 -22.37 -8.93
CA ILE A 144 -12.00 -22.77 -9.99
C ILE A 144 -13.41 -22.32 -9.61
N PHE A 145 -14.00 -21.48 -10.45
CA PHE A 145 -15.42 -21.11 -10.36
C PHE A 145 -16.26 -21.99 -11.29
N THR A 146 -17.30 -22.59 -10.75
CA THR A 146 -18.36 -23.28 -11.49
C THR A 146 -19.57 -22.40 -11.72
N ASP A 147 -19.73 -21.35 -10.91
CA ASP A 147 -20.66 -20.22 -11.09
C ASP A 147 -20.00 -18.98 -10.49
N PHE A 148 -19.44 -18.13 -11.34
CA PHE A 148 -18.70 -16.94 -10.92
C PHE A 148 -19.63 -15.90 -10.28
N ALA A 149 -20.86 -15.76 -10.79
CA ALA A 149 -21.81 -14.77 -10.29
C ALA A 149 -22.30 -15.12 -8.87
N ALA A 150 -22.54 -16.40 -8.60
CA ALA A 150 -22.89 -16.89 -7.27
C ALA A 150 -21.66 -17.15 -6.38
N SER A 151 -20.45 -16.90 -6.87
CA SER A 151 -19.18 -17.20 -6.20
C SER A 151 -19.08 -18.65 -5.73
N LYS A 152 -19.53 -19.62 -6.54
CA LYS A 152 -19.44 -21.05 -6.24
C LYS A 152 -18.27 -21.70 -6.96
N GLY A 153 -17.61 -22.62 -6.26
CA GLY A 153 -16.48 -23.34 -6.83
C GLY A 153 -15.65 -24.08 -5.80
N ALA A 154 -14.35 -24.18 -6.08
CA ALA A 154 -13.37 -24.71 -5.13
C ALA A 154 -12.02 -24.05 -5.31
N SER A 155 -11.22 -24.07 -4.24
CA SER A 155 -9.88 -23.53 -4.26
C SER A 155 -8.95 -24.27 -3.30
N GLY A 156 -7.66 -24.07 -3.48
CA GLY A 156 -6.64 -24.50 -2.53
C GLY A 156 -5.24 -24.27 -3.07
N VAL A 157 -4.25 -24.91 -2.45
CA VAL A 157 -2.83 -24.73 -2.76
C VAL A 157 -2.21 -26.07 -3.15
N THR A 158 -1.39 -26.09 -4.20
CA THR A 158 -0.68 -27.30 -4.63
C THR A 158 0.31 -27.80 -3.60
N ASP A 159 0.42 -29.13 -3.49
CA ASP A 159 1.40 -29.81 -2.65
C ASP A 159 2.82 -29.77 -3.25
N ALA A 160 3.78 -30.45 -2.61
CA ALA A 160 5.17 -30.54 -3.07
C ALA A 160 5.35 -31.18 -4.46
N LYS A 161 4.33 -31.88 -4.98
CA LYS A 161 4.31 -32.48 -6.32
C LYS A 161 3.59 -31.60 -7.34
N GLY A 162 3.19 -30.39 -6.96
CA GLY A 162 2.46 -29.47 -7.82
C GLY A 162 1.02 -29.92 -8.07
N VAL A 163 0.46 -30.72 -7.16
CA VAL A 163 -0.87 -31.33 -7.34
C VAL A 163 -1.85 -30.80 -6.30
N ILE A 164 -3.10 -30.59 -6.72
CA ILE A 164 -4.24 -30.40 -5.81
C ILE A 164 -5.48 -31.14 -6.32
N ALA A 165 -6.22 -31.78 -5.41
CA ALA A 165 -7.54 -32.32 -5.69
C ALA A 165 -8.63 -31.36 -5.20
N LEU A 166 -9.56 -31.00 -6.08
CA LEU A 166 -10.69 -30.12 -5.80
C LEU A 166 -12.01 -30.84 -6.08
N SER A 167 -13.00 -30.61 -5.22
CA SER A 167 -14.36 -31.12 -5.39
C SER A 167 -15.25 -30.03 -5.96
N LEU A 168 -15.90 -30.30 -7.10
CA LEU A 168 -16.72 -29.34 -7.83
C LEU A 168 -18.13 -29.90 -8.06
N ASP A 169 -19.13 -29.01 -8.16
CA ASP A 169 -20.54 -29.34 -8.37
C ASP A 169 -20.96 -29.42 -9.86
N ARG A 170 -20.06 -29.04 -10.77
CA ARG A 170 -20.27 -29.01 -12.23
C ARG A 170 -19.14 -29.72 -12.98
N THR A 171 -19.40 -30.05 -14.25
CA THR A 171 -18.41 -30.63 -15.19
C THR A 171 -17.76 -29.59 -16.10
N THR A 172 -18.08 -28.30 -15.90
CA THR A 172 -17.48 -27.17 -16.61
C THR A 172 -17.10 -26.13 -15.58
N ALA A 173 -15.91 -25.57 -15.71
CA ALA A 173 -15.49 -24.38 -14.99
C ALA A 173 -15.77 -23.15 -15.84
N GLU A 174 -16.53 -22.20 -15.30
CA GLU A 174 -16.71 -20.90 -15.94
C GLU A 174 -15.38 -20.14 -15.97
N ARG A 175 -14.58 -20.24 -14.89
CA ARG A 175 -13.29 -19.56 -14.77
C ARG A 175 -12.31 -20.40 -13.96
N ILE A 176 -11.07 -20.46 -14.42
CA ILE A 176 -9.94 -21.03 -13.69
C ILE A 176 -8.91 -19.93 -13.53
N TYR A 177 -8.47 -19.71 -12.28
CA TYR A 177 -7.37 -18.82 -11.93
C TYR A 177 -6.29 -19.63 -11.22
N ILE A 178 -5.04 -19.37 -11.56
CA ILE A 178 -3.88 -19.94 -10.90
C ILE A 178 -2.89 -18.82 -10.63
N TYR A 179 -2.41 -18.76 -9.39
CA TYR A 179 -1.48 -17.76 -8.91
C TYR A 179 -0.22 -18.43 -8.37
N ALA A 180 0.91 -18.14 -9.00
CA ALA A 180 2.23 -18.39 -8.43
C ALA A 180 2.65 -17.19 -7.57
N ASN A 181 3.24 -17.44 -6.40
CA ASN A 181 3.67 -16.36 -5.51
C ASN A 181 4.86 -15.56 -6.09
N HIS A 182 5.69 -16.21 -6.90
CA HIS A 182 6.86 -15.64 -7.56
C HIS A 182 7.28 -16.53 -8.73
N SER A 183 8.26 -16.07 -9.51
CA SER A 183 8.98 -16.77 -10.58
C SER A 183 8.18 -17.14 -11.84
N TYR A 184 6.85 -17.14 -11.77
CA TYR A 184 5.98 -17.50 -12.89
C TYR A 184 4.85 -16.49 -13.03
N TRP A 185 4.35 -16.34 -14.26
CA TRP A 185 3.09 -15.67 -14.52
C TRP A 185 1.92 -16.50 -13.97
N GLY A 186 0.84 -15.83 -13.59
CA GLY A 186 -0.42 -16.52 -13.29
C GLY A 186 -1.02 -17.16 -14.55
N TYR A 187 -2.09 -17.93 -14.36
CA TYR A 187 -2.87 -18.51 -15.45
C TYR A 187 -4.35 -18.22 -15.29
N PHE A 188 -5.02 -17.91 -16.40
CA PHE A 188 -6.45 -17.66 -16.48
C PHE A 188 -7.07 -18.27 -17.74
N LYS A 189 -8.22 -18.93 -17.55
CA LYS A 189 -9.02 -19.43 -18.66
C LYS A 189 -10.49 -19.45 -18.31
N LYS A 190 -11.33 -19.16 -19.30
CA LYS A 190 -12.80 -19.25 -19.21
C LYS A 190 -13.32 -20.50 -19.91
N ASP A 191 -14.50 -20.94 -19.52
CA ASP A 191 -15.30 -21.97 -20.20
C ASP A 191 -14.52 -23.28 -20.44
N VAL A 192 -13.94 -23.81 -19.38
CA VAL A 192 -13.08 -25.01 -19.42
C VAL A 192 -13.89 -26.25 -19.07
N ALA A 193 -13.94 -27.23 -19.96
CA ALA A 193 -14.48 -28.54 -19.65
C ALA A 193 -13.59 -29.24 -18.60
N LEU A 194 -14.19 -29.68 -17.50
CA LEU A 194 -13.49 -30.37 -16.42
C LEU A 194 -13.44 -31.87 -16.70
N THR A 195 -12.22 -32.40 -16.69
CA THR A 195 -11.97 -33.85 -16.70
C THR A 195 -11.47 -34.29 -15.32
N ALA A 196 -11.25 -35.60 -15.12
CA ALA A 196 -10.68 -36.10 -13.87
C ALA A 196 -9.29 -35.50 -13.57
N THR A 197 -8.53 -35.10 -14.60
CA THR A 197 -7.20 -34.53 -14.46
C THR A 197 -6.98 -33.37 -15.41
N LEU A 198 -6.68 -32.20 -14.85
CA LEU A 198 -6.32 -30.99 -15.57
C LEU A 198 -4.82 -30.75 -15.39
N SER A 199 -4.06 -30.69 -16.48
CA SER A 199 -2.63 -30.35 -16.45
C SER A 199 -2.42 -28.97 -17.04
N ILE A 200 -1.79 -28.07 -16.27
CA ILE A 200 -1.54 -26.69 -16.66
C ILE A 200 -0.06 -26.38 -16.46
N GLN A 201 0.54 -25.73 -17.46
CA GLN A 201 1.91 -25.23 -17.40
C GLN A 201 1.90 -23.73 -17.15
N LEU A 202 2.67 -23.25 -16.17
CA LEU A 202 2.85 -21.82 -15.94
C LEU A 202 4.06 -21.29 -16.69
N THR A 203 3.91 -20.11 -17.28
CA THR A 203 4.99 -19.44 -18.00
C THR A 203 5.99 -18.84 -17.01
N PRO A 204 7.29 -19.20 -17.06
CA PRO A 204 8.32 -18.57 -16.23
C PRO A 204 8.46 -17.07 -16.51
N ILE A 205 8.82 -16.30 -15.50
CA ILE A 205 9.14 -14.87 -15.67
C ILE A 205 10.50 -14.76 -16.38
N ALA A 206 10.49 -14.18 -17.59
CA ALA A 206 11.71 -13.75 -18.26
C ALA A 206 12.05 -12.31 -17.82
N LEU A 207 13.27 -12.06 -17.36
CA LEU A 207 13.66 -10.75 -16.80
C LEU A 207 13.80 -9.65 -17.87
N ASP A 208 14.00 -10.03 -19.12
CA ASP A 208 13.97 -9.17 -20.30
C ASP A 208 12.55 -9.01 -20.89
N TYR A 209 11.53 -9.61 -20.28
CA TYR A 209 10.14 -9.46 -20.71
C TYR A 209 9.72 -8.00 -20.63
N LYS A 210 9.14 -7.50 -21.72
CA LYS A 210 8.66 -6.12 -21.82
C LYS A 210 7.26 -6.00 -21.23
N ASP A 211 7.18 -5.93 -19.91
CA ASP A 211 5.95 -5.64 -19.19
C ASP A 211 5.47 -4.20 -19.38
N SER A 212 4.30 -3.88 -18.81
CA SER A 212 3.68 -2.56 -18.95
C SER A 212 4.60 -1.43 -18.48
N LEU A 213 5.29 -1.59 -17.33
CA LEU A 213 6.23 -0.59 -16.81
C LEU A 213 7.35 -0.29 -17.82
N ARG A 214 8.00 -1.33 -18.34
CA ARG A 214 9.12 -1.22 -19.29
C ARG A 214 8.64 -0.77 -20.66
N TYR A 215 7.39 -1.04 -21.03
CA TYR A 215 6.80 -0.48 -22.24
C TYR A 215 6.71 1.05 -22.18
N PHE A 216 6.19 1.60 -21.09
CA PHE A 216 5.96 3.04 -20.98
C PHE A 216 7.21 3.84 -20.63
N TYR A 217 8.14 3.28 -19.86
CA TYR A 217 9.31 4.01 -19.37
C TYR A 217 10.65 3.58 -19.96
N ASP A 218 10.71 2.47 -20.71
CA ASP A 218 11.94 1.92 -21.30
C ASP A 218 13.09 1.91 -20.28
N THR A 219 12.85 1.31 -19.11
CA THR A 219 13.74 1.43 -17.93
C THR A 219 15.16 0.90 -18.18
N ALA A 220 15.34 0.04 -19.18
CA ALA A 220 16.65 -0.42 -19.64
C ALA A 220 17.52 0.72 -20.19
N LYS A 221 16.93 1.76 -20.78
CA LYS A 221 17.65 2.93 -21.33
C LYS A 221 17.77 4.09 -20.35
N LEU A 222 17.09 4.03 -19.22
CA LEU A 222 17.16 5.10 -18.22
C LEU A 222 18.47 4.99 -17.43
N PRO A 223 19.34 6.02 -17.44
CA PRO A 223 20.56 6.00 -16.65
C PRO A 223 20.23 6.03 -15.16
N LYS A 224 21.17 5.57 -14.33
CA LYS A 224 21.08 5.78 -12.88
C LYS A 224 20.99 7.28 -12.60
N ILE A 225 20.11 7.66 -11.69
CA ILE A 225 20.11 9.02 -11.17
C ILE A 225 21.36 9.22 -10.31
N THR A 226 22.00 10.37 -10.45
CA THR A 226 23.21 10.74 -9.70
C THR A 226 22.91 11.72 -8.56
N GLN A 227 21.81 12.45 -8.67
CA GLN A 227 21.33 13.38 -7.67
C GLN A 227 20.66 12.61 -6.55
N LYS A 228 20.92 13.05 -5.32
CA LYS A 228 20.38 12.45 -4.10
C LYS A 228 18.90 12.83 -3.96
N VAL A 229 18.04 11.96 -4.45
CA VAL A 229 16.59 11.98 -4.19
C VAL A 229 16.28 10.85 -3.22
N ARG A 230 15.50 11.14 -2.16
CA ARG A 230 15.13 10.16 -1.15
C ARG A 230 13.65 9.83 -1.22
N VAL A 231 13.34 8.54 -1.29
CA VAL A 231 11.97 8.02 -1.35
C VAL A 231 11.71 7.15 -0.13
N GLY A 232 10.72 7.53 0.66
CA GLY A 232 10.19 6.73 1.77
C GLY A 232 9.13 5.76 1.28
N ILE A 233 9.28 4.47 1.55
CA ILE A 233 8.31 3.43 1.19
C ILE A 233 7.62 2.95 2.46
N ILE A 234 6.32 3.24 2.60
CA ILE A 234 5.50 2.82 3.76
C ILE A 234 4.74 1.55 3.37
N ASP A 235 5.22 0.38 3.81
CA ASP A 235 4.77 -0.91 3.29
C ASP A 235 5.08 -2.10 4.25
N THR A 236 5.15 -3.35 3.76
CA THR A 236 5.51 -4.59 4.48
C THR A 236 6.99 -4.69 4.82
N GLY A 237 7.76 -3.63 4.53
CA GLY A 237 9.22 -3.61 4.52
C GLY A 237 9.79 -3.84 3.11
N VAL A 238 11.05 -3.47 2.90
CA VAL A 238 11.71 -3.53 1.59
C VAL A 238 13.01 -4.30 1.68
N GLY A 239 13.19 -5.26 0.78
CA GLY A 239 14.40 -6.07 0.69
C GLY A 239 14.56 -7.04 1.87
N PRO A 240 15.71 -7.73 1.95
CA PRO A 240 16.87 -7.61 1.06
C PRO A 240 16.63 -8.27 -0.31
N HIS A 241 17.28 -7.72 -1.34
CA HIS A 241 17.31 -8.28 -2.70
C HIS A 241 18.55 -7.77 -3.43
N ARG A 242 19.23 -8.60 -4.23
CA ARG A 242 20.50 -8.26 -4.91
C ARG A 242 20.44 -7.04 -5.83
N ASP A 243 19.28 -6.81 -6.45
CA ASP A 243 19.05 -5.65 -7.34
C ASP A 243 18.57 -4.40 -6.60
N LEU A 244 18.37 -4.46 -5.27
CA LEU A 244 17.86 -3.36 -4.47
C LEU A 244 18.85 -2.91 -3.39
N VAL A 245 19.15 -1.62 -3.40
CA VAL A 245 19.91 -0.97 -2.32
C VAL A 245 18.94 -0.18 -1.45
N VAL A 246 18.72 -0.66 -0.23
CA VAL A 246 17.92 0.02 0.79
C VAL A 246 18.85 0.79 1.71
N SER A 247 18.76 2.13 1.70
CA SER A 247 19.65 3.02 2.46
C SER A 247 19.33 3.07 3.97
N GLY A 248 18.43 2.21 4.44
CA GLY A 248 18.00 2.05 5.83
C GLY A 248 16.51 2.30 6.01
N GLY A 249 16.05 2.37 7.26
CA GLY A 249 14.62 2.43 7.53
C GLY A 249 14.29 2.16 8.99
N LYS A 250 13.00 1.96 9.27
CA LYS A 250 12.49 1.48 10.56
C LYS A 250 11.30 0.55 10.41
N ASN A 251 11.22 -0.46 11.26
CA ASN A 251 9.97 -1.17 11.54
C ASN A 251 9.19 -0.39 12.59
N LEU A 252 7.98 0.00 12.25
CA LEU A 252 7.13 0.82 13.09
C LEU A 252 5.90 0.06 13.59
N VAL A 253 5.83 -1.25 13.33
CA VAL A 253 4.82 -2.13 13.92
C VAL A 253 5.02 -2.18 15.43
N ARG A 254 3.99 -1.82 16.19
CA ARG A 254 4.04 -1.85 17.66
C ARG A 254 4.37 -3.26 18.19
N GLY A 255 5.38 -3.34 19.04
CA GLY A 255 5.83 -4.59 19.66
C GLY A 255 6.81 -5.40 18.81
N GLU A 256 7.13 -4.95 17.59
CA GLU A 256 8.22 -5.50 16.79
C GLU A 256 9.50 -4.65 16.95
N LYS A 257 10.64 -5.23 16.57
CA LYS A 257 11.95 -4.59 16.72
C LYS A 257 12.17 -3.55 15.63
N GLU A 258 12.47 -2.29 16.01
CA GLU A 258 12.63 -1.17 15.06
C GLU A 258 13.66 -1.40 13.95
N THR A 259 14.68 -2.22 14.20
CA THR A 259 15.73 -2.50 13.20
C THR A 259 15.27 -3.40 12.06
N ASP A 260 14.12 -4.06 12.19
CA ASP A 260 13.68 -5.12 11.28
C ASP A 260 12.80 -4.53 10.16
N TYR A 261 13.30 -3.46 9.53
CA TYR A 261 12.60 -2.70 8.48
C TYR A 261 12.56 -3.41 7.12
N GLN A 262 13.19 -4.57 7.02
CA GLN A 262 13.15 -5.42 5.84
C GLN A 262 11.78 -6.10 5.71
N ASP A 263 11.52 -6.61 4.51
CA ASP A 263 10.27 -7.27 4.16
C ASP A 263 10.00 -8.48 5.07
N ASN A 264 8.75 -8.64 5.48
CA ASN A 264 8.30 -9.68 6.40
C ASN A 264 8.10 -11.06 5.72
N GLY A 265 8.40 -11.16 4.43
CA GLY A 265 8.21 -12.34 3.59
C GLY A 265 6.90 -12.34 2.79
N GLU A 266 6.06 -11.32 2.94
CA GLU A 266 4.90 -11.09 2.06
C GLU A 266 5.34 -10.59 0.67
N GLY A 267 6.48 -9.90 0.61
CA GLY A 267 7.15 -9.47 -0.62
C GLY A 267 6.55 -8.26 -1.32
N HIS A 268 5.44 -7.73 -0.82
CA HIS A 268 4.77 -6.57 -1.40
C HIS A 268 5.66 -5.32 -1.41
N GLY A 269 6.20 -4.92 -0.26
CA GLY A 269 7.08 -3.77 -0.16
C GLY A 269 8.40 -3.95 -0.92
N THR A 270 8.94 -5.17 -0.99
CA THR A 270 10.09 -5.46 -1.87
C THR A 270 9.74 -5.28 -3.36
N HIS A 271 8.55 -5.69 -3.78
CA HIS A 271 8.05 -5.49 -5.15
C HIS A 271 7.88 -4.00 -5.48
N VAL A 272 7.26 -3.25 -4.57
CA VAL A 272 7.11 -1.78 -4.63
C VAL A 272 8.48 -1.09 -4.73
N GLY A 273 9.44 -1.48 -3.89
CA GLY A 273 10.81 -0.95 -3.91
C GLY A 273 11.51 -1.22 -5.23
N GLY A 274 11.32 -2.40 -5.81
CA GLY A 274 11.88 -2.78 -7.10
C GLY A 274 11.40 -1.92 -8.25
N ILE A 275 10.09 -1.61 -8.29
CA ILE A 275 9.50 -0.72 -9.29
C ILE A 275 10.14 0.67 -9.22
N ILE A 276 10.41 1.17 -8.01
CA ILE A 276 11.03 2.49 -7.81
C ILE A 276 12.50 2.47 -8.23
N GLY A 277 13.32 1.56 -7.68
CA GLY A 277 14.78 1.75 -7.69
C GLY A 277 15.65 0.53 -7.95
N ALA A 278 15.08 -0.62 -8.37
CA ALA A 278 15.92 -1.77 -8.72
C ALA A 278 16.90 -1.46 -9.85
N TYR A 279 18.06 -2.10 -9.82
CA TYR A 279 19.03 -2.04 -10.90
C TYR A 279 19.83 -3.34 -10.99
N GLY A 280 19.58 -4.13 -12.03
CA GLY A 280 20.19 -5.44 -12.21
C GLY A 280 19.36 -6.34 -13.11
N GLY A 281 18.91 -7.49 -12.58
CA GLY A 281 18.03 -8.40 -13.30
C GLY A 281 16.78 -7.71 -13.82
N VAL A 282 16.20 -6.81 -13.02
CA VAL A 282 15.21 -5.82 -13.50
C VAL A 282 15.59 -4.40 -13.11
N ASN A 283 15.20 -3.43 -13.96
CA ASN A 283 15.43 -2.02 -13.69
C ASN A 283 14.13 -1.30 -13.32
N GLY A 284 14.13 -0.67 -12.15
CA GLY A 284 13.09 0.25 -11.71
C GLY A 284 13.18 1.60 -12.42
N VAL A 285 12.17 2.44 -12.20
CA VAL A 285 12.03 3.72 -12.91
C VAL A 285 13.14 4.71 -12.55
N ALA A 286 13.57 4.76 -11.29
CA ALA A 286 14.56 5.67 -10.73
C ALA A 286 15.72 4.92 -10.05
N ALA A 287 16.36 4.00 -10.78
CA ALA A 287 17.60 3.38 -10.32
C ALA A 287 18.62 4.44 -9.82
N GLY A 288 19.19 4.22 -8.62
CA GLY A 288 20.11 5.16 -7.95
C GLY A 288 19.46 6.07 -6.89
N VAL A 289 18.14 6.02 -6.72
CA VAL A 289 17.42 6.73 -5.66
C VAL A 289 17.73 6.17 -4.26
N GLU A 290 17.75 7.04 -3.25
CA GLU A 290 17.89 6.61 -1.85
C GLU A 290 16.55 6.09 -1.33
N ILE A 291 16.40 4.77 -1.26
CA ILE A 291 15.21 4.13 -0.70
C ILE A 291 15.32 4.08 0.83
N ARG A 292 14.26 4.53 1.52
CA ARG A 292 14.04 4.31 2.96
C ARG A 292 12.84 3.38 3.17
N SER A 293 13.03 2.32 3.94
CA SER A 293 11.98 1.34 4.23
C SER A 293 11.26 1.67 5.54
N TYR A 294 9.95 1.87 5.50
CA TYR A 294 9.13 2.04 6.71
C TYR A 294 8.11 0.91 6.77
N ARG A 295 8.42 -0.12 7.55
CA ARG A 295 7.54 -1.27 7.71
C ARG A 295 6.41 -0.95 8.69
N VAL A 296 5.16 -1.09 8.23
CA VAL A 296 3.95 -0.82 9.03
C VAL A 296 2.99 -1.99 9.07
N PHE A 297 3.17 -2.99 8.20
CA PHE A 297 2.36 -4.21 8.19
C PHE A 297 3.05 -5.31 9.01
N PRO A 298 2.42 -5.77 10.11
CA PRO A 298 2.79 -7.04 10.72
C PRO A 298 2.45 -8.18 9.75
N LYS A 299 3.17 -9.30 9.88
CA LYS A 299 2.94 -10.47 9.04
C LYS A 299 1.48 -10.95 9.10
N ASP A 300 0.86 -11.10 7.93
CA ASP A 300 -0.52 -11.56 7.73
C ASP A 300 -1.60 -10.70 8.41
N LYS A 301 -1.29 -9.43 8.72
CA LYS A 301 -2.20 -8.49 9.42
C LYS A 301 -2.22 -7.13 8.74
N GLY A 302 -3.30 -6.38 8.98
CA GLY A 302 -3.38 -4.98 8.55
C GLY A 302 -2.45 -4.07 9.36
N ALA A 303 -2.09 -2.93 8.78
CA ALA A 303 -1.29 -1.90 9.44
C ALA A 303 -2.18 -0.97 10.26
N SER A 304 -1.82 -0.69 11.51
CA SER A 304 -2.51 0.32 12.31
C SER A 304 -2.32 1.71 11.70
N ASN A 305 -3.37 2.54 11.69
CA ASN A 305 -3.27 3.94 11.32
C ASN A 305 -2.21 4.69 12.17
N PHE A 306 -2.02 4.28 13.43
CA PHE A 306 -0.97 4.84 14.28
C PHE A 306 0.44 4.51 13.76
N ASP A 307 0.66 3.29 13.28
CA ASP A 307 1.96 2.85 12.73
C ASP A 307 2.26 3.58 11.41
N ILE A 308 1.24 3.83 10.59
CA ILE A 308 1.37 4.66 9.36
C ILE A 308 1.68 6.12 9.72
N MET A 309 1.02 6.70 10.74
CA MET A 309 1.35 8.05 11.23
C MET A 309 2.81 8.14 11.70
N LYS A 310 3.32 7.12 12.42
CA LYS A 310 4.74 7.03 12.80
C LYS A 310 5.64 6.99 11.55
N ALA A 311 5.25 6.25 10.52
CA ALA A 311 6.03 6.13 9.28
C ALA A 311 6.15 7.45 8.53
N ILE A 312 5.06 8.20 8.40
CA ILE A 312 5.09 9.53 7.80
C ILE A 312 5.99 10.47 8.62
N ASN A 313 5.89 10.44 9.95
CA ASN A 313 6.76 11.21 10.83
C ASN A 313 8.26 10.85 10.69
N GLN A 314 8.54 9.54 10.60
CA GLN A 314 9.91 9.06 10.40
C GLN A 314 10.44 9.47 9.03
N ALA A 315 9.61 9.48 7.99
CA ALA A 315 9.99 9.99 6.67
C ALA A 315 10.34 11.49 6.67
N VAL A 316 9.64 12.29 7.49
CA VAL A 316 9.99 13.70 7.74
C VAL A 316 11.35 13.80 8.44
N THR A 317 11.56 13.02 9.50
CA THR A 317 12.83 12.97 10.25
C THR A 317 13.99 12.58 9.36
N ASP A 318 13.78 11.58 8.50
CA ASP A 318 14.77 11.08 7.55
C ASP A 318 14.92 12.01 6.34
N GLN A 319 14.18 13.12 6.26
CA GLN A 319 14.20 14.09 5.17
C GLN A 319 13.98 13.43 3.79
N CYS A 320 12.95 12.58 3.68
CA CYS A 320 12.50 12.07 2.38
C CYS A 320 11.99 13.21 1.50
N ASP A 321 12.17 13.12 0.19
CA ASP A 321 11.60 14.06 -0.78
C ASP A 321 10.20 13.63 -1.20
N LEU A 322 10.01 12.32 -1.36
CA LEU A 322 8.75 11.69 -1.74
C LEU A 322 8.43 10.55 -0.77
N ILE A 323 7.14 10.27 -0.58
CA ILE A 323 6.64 9.12 0.16
C ILE A 323 5.72 8.30 -0.74
N ASN A 324 5.92 7.00 -0.81
CA ASN A 324 5.04 6.04 -1.48
C ASN A 324 4.18 5.30 -0.45
N MET A 325 2.86 5.34 -0.61
CA MET A 325 1.88 4.61 0.20
C MET A 325 1.02 3.69 -0.69
N SER A 326 1.50 2.46 -0.89
CA SER A 326 0.81 1.41 -1.64
C SER A 326 -0.21 0.67 -0.75
N LEU A 327 -1.10 1.43 -0.12
CA LEU A 327 -2.07 0.96 0.89
C LEU A 327 -3.37 1.76 0.82
N GLY A 328 -4.43 1.21 1.40
CA GLY A 328 -5.71 1.92 1.45
C GLY A 328 -6.72 1.35 2.43
N GLU A 329 -7.73 2.18 2.71
CA GLU A 329 -8.97 1.84 3.41
C GLU A 329 -10.11 2.73 2.87
N SER A 330 -11.36 2.29 3.03
CA SER A 330 -12.56 2.99 2.55
C SER A 330 -12.90 4.27 3.31
N GLN A 331 -12.45 4.40 4.56
CA GLN A 331 -12.85 5.47 5.47
C GLN A 331 -11.75 6.51 5.63
N VAL A 332 -12.11 7.79 5.56
CA VAL A 332 -11.21 8.92 5.85
C VAL A 332 -10.64 8.82 7.27
N ASP A 333 -9.36 9.16 7.42
CA ASP A 333 -8.64 9.15 8.69
C ASP A 333 -7.99 10.51 8.98
N GLU A 334 -8.59 11.22 9.94
CA GLU A 334 -8.16 12.55 10.37
C GLU A 334 -6.71 12.58 10.90
N GLY A 335 -6.23 11.46 11.46
CA GLY A 335 -4.86 11.30 11.96
C GLY A 335 -3.88 11.25 10.81
N ILE A 336 -4.16 10.42 9.80
CA ILE A 336 -3.32 10.32 8.61
C ILE A 336 -3.31 11.63 7.82
N THR A 337 -4.47 12.28 7.60
CA THR A 337 -4.55 13.62 6.98
C THR A 337 -3.65 14.63 7.70
N SER A 338 -3.64 14.58 9.03
CA SER A 338 -2.82 15.48 9.85
C SER A 338 -1.31 15.27 9.61
N TYR A 339 -0.87 14.02 9.44
CA TYR A 339 0.54 13.70 9.19
C TYR A 339 0.95 13.87 7.71
N ILE A 340 0.04 13.63 6.75
CA ILE A 340 0.28 14.00 5.33
C ILE A 340 0.50 15.51 5.22
N LYS A 341 -0.34 16.31 5.89
CA LYS A 341 -0.15 17.77 5.95
C LYS A 341 1.19 18.16 6.58
N GLU A 342 1.65 17.44 7.59
CA GLU A 342 2.97 17.67 8.21
C GLU A 342 4.11 17.37 7.24
N ALA A 343 4.04 16.24 6.52
CA ALA A 343 5.00 15.92 5.46
C ALA A 343 5.01 16.99 4.36
N TYR A 344 3.83 17.42 3.91
CA TYR A 344 3.68 18.50 2.93
C TYR A 344 4.30 19.82 3.42
N ASN A 345 4.03 20.20 4.67
CA ASN A 345 4.61 21.38 5.31
C ASN A 345 6.12 21.27 5.51
N ALA A 346 6.69 20.07 5.51
CA ALA A 346 8.12 19.80 5.52
C ALA A 346 8.72 19.68 4.10
N GLY A 347 7.96 19.99 3.06
CA GLY A 347 8.42 19.98 1.67
C GLY A 347 8.50 18.58 1.05
N ILE A 348 7.68 17.65 1.54
CA ILE A 348 7.62 16.25 1.09
C ILE A 348 6.29 15.99 0.39
N VAL A 349 6.31 15.30 -0.76
CA VAL A 349 5.09 14.96 -1.50
C VAL A 349 4.75 13.48 -1.31
N CYS A 350 3.51 13.21 -0.93
CA CYS A 350 2.98 11.85 -0.73
C CYS A 350 2.27 11.36 -2.00
N PHE A 351 2.58 10.14 -2.42
CA PHE A 351 1.84 9.39 -3.44
C PHE A 351 1.08 8.25 -2.76
N ALA A 352 -0.16 8.02 -3.20
CA ALA A 352 -1.01 6.96 -2.65
C ALA A 352 -1.79 6.23 -3.74
N ALA A 353 -1.97 4.92 -3.54
CA ALA A 353 -2.72 4.06 -4.44
C ALA A 353 -4.24 4.30 -4.34
N ASN A 354 -4.94 4.41 -5.47
CA ASN A 354 -6.39 4.66 -5.49
C ASN A 354 -7.23 3.55 -4.83
N GLY A 355 -6.72 2.32 -4.77
CA GLY A 355 -7.47 1.14 -4.32
C GLY A 355 -7.97 0.26 -5.48
N ASN A 356 -8.39 -0.97 -5.15
CA ASN A 356 -8.66 -2.03 -6.13
C ASN A 356 -10.06 -2.66 -5.94
N ASP A 357 -11.08 -1.84 -5.75
CA ASP A 357 -12.44 -2.26 -5.41
C ASP A 357 -13.40 -2.12 -6.60
N ASN A 358 -12.95 -2.50 -7.80
CA ASN A 358 -13.75 -2.60 -9.02
C ASN A 358 -14.46 -1.30 -9.38
N ARG A 359 -13.70 -0.24 -9.68
CA ARG A 359 -14.23 1.10 -10.01
C ARG A 359 -14.99 1.79 -8.87
N SER A 360 -14.77 1.37 -7.62
CA SER A 360 -15.29 2.09 -6.47
C SER A 360 -14.65 3.47 -6.33
N PRO A 361 -15.20 4.36 -5.47
CA PRO A 361 -14.56 5.63 -5.14
C PRO A 361 -13.11 5.46 -4.65
N VAL A 362 -12.29 6.47 -4.91
CA VAL A 362 -10.88 6.52 -4.49
C VAL A 362 -10.76 6.29 -2.98
N SER A 363 -9.93 5.33 -2.58
CA SER A 363 -9.66 4.97 -1.19
C SER A 363 -8.82 6.04 -0.49
N PHE A 364 -8.87 6.05 0.83
CA PHE A 364 -7.98 6.88 1.64
C PHE A 364 -6.67 6.10 1.91
N PRO A 365 -5.47 6.72 1.87
CA PRO A 365 -5.19 8.16 1.84
C PRO A 365 -5.13 8.80 0.46
N ALA A 366 -5.36 8.08 -0.65
CA ALA A 366 -5.30 8.67 -1.99
C ALA A 366 -6.32 9.78 -2.20
N ASN A 367 -7.50 9.73 -1.58
CA ASN A 367 -8.48 10.83 -1.64
C ASN A 367 -8.20 12.02 -0.69
N ASP A 368 -7.04 12.06 -0.02
CA ASP A 368 -6.59 13.26 0.72
C ASP A 368 -6.06 14.31 -0.26
N SER A 369 -6.48 15.58 -0.10
CA SER A 369 -6.16 16.64 -1.08
C SER A 369 -4.68 17.05 -1.14
N LEU A 370 -3.84 16.57 -0.22
CA LEU A 370 -2.38 16.78 -0.24
C LEU A 370 -1.61 15.52 -0.66
N ALA A 371 -2.28 14.41 -0.91
CA ALA A 371 -1.69 13.23 -1.54
C ALA A 371 -1.91 13.28 -3.07
N ILE A 372 -0.97 12.71 -3.82
CA ILE A 372 -1.14 12.46 -5.25
C ILE A 372 -1.76 11.06 -5.40
N ALA A 373 -3.00 11.03 -5.88
CA ALA A 373 -3.77 9.81 -6.09
C ALA A 373 -3.41 9.13 -7.41
N VAL A 374 -3.05 7.83 -7.37
CA VAL A 374 -2.59 7.08 -8.55
C VAL A 374 -3.50 5.89 -8.86
N SER A 375 -4.14 5.93 -10.04
CA SER A 375 -4.90 4.83 -10.63
C SER A 375 -4.02 3.85 -11.41
N ALA A 376 -4.51 2.64 -11.67
CA ALA A 376 -3.78 1.61 -12.38
C ALA A 376 -4.24 1.45 -13.82
N MET A 377 -3.29 1.56 -14.75
CA MET A 377 -3.49 1.23 -16.16
C MET A 377 -2.67 0.01 -16.60
N GLY A 378 -3.14 -0.64 -17.64
CA GLY A 378 -2.47 -1.75 -18.31
C GLY A 378 -2.35 -1.51 -19.81
N ARG A 379 -1.61 -2.41 -20.47
CA ARG A 379 -1.50 -2.44 -21.92
C ARG A 379 -1.59 -3.88 -22.45
N LEU A 380 -2.38 -4.09 -23.49
CA LEU A 380 -2.38 -5.35 -24.23
C LEU A 380 -0.98 -5.70 -24.76
N ASN A 381 -0.70 -6.99 -24.89
CA ASN A 381 0.59 -7.52 -25.35
C ASN A 381 1.79 -7.19 -24.42
N THR A 382 1.52 -6.87 -23.14
CA THR A 382 2.54 -6.69 -22.09
C THR A 382 2.40 -7.68 -20.93
N PHE A 383 1.62 -8.75 -21.15
CA PHE A 383 1.45 -9.93 -20.30
C PHE A 383 1.06 -11.12 -21.19
N PRO A 384 1.31 -12.38 -20.79
CA PRO A 384 0.88 -13.55 -21.56
C PRO A 384 -0.64 -13.60 -21.74
N PRO A 385 -1.16 -14.02 -22.92
CA PRO A 385 -2.60 -13.97 -23.20
C PRO A 385 -3.44 -14.87 -22.28
N ASP A 386 -2.83 -15.92 -21.73
CA ASP A 386 -3.44 -16.88 -20.80
C ASP A 386 -3.08 -16.58 -19.34
N SER A 387 -2.56 -15.39 -19.04
CA SER A 387 -2.28 -14.94 -17.67
C SER A 387 -3.50 -14.27 -17.02
N VAL A 388 -3.45 -14.12 -15.69
CA VAL A 388 -4.56 -13.54 -14.89
C VAL A 388 -4.87 -12.10 -15.24
N GLU A 389 -3.86 -11.37 -15.73
CA GLU A 389 -3.92 -10.00 -16.20
C GLU A 389 -4.92 -9.81 -17.35
N SER A 390 -5.12 -10.84 -18.19
CA SER A 390 -6.12 -10.81 -19.27
C SER A 390 -7.56 -10.64 -18.73
N GLY A 391 -7.80 -11.04 -17.47
CA GLY A 391 -9.07 -10.85 -16.77
C GLY A 391 -9.34 -9.39 -16.39
N SER A 392 -8.30 -8.55 -16.31
CA SER A 392 -8.42 -7.13 -15.90
C SER A 392 -8.59 -6.16 -17.06
N VAL A 393 -8.61 -6.65 -18.30
CA VAL A 393 -8.83 -5.83 -19.49
C VAL A 393 -10.29 -5.42 -19.58
N GLN A 394 -10.54 -4.11 -19.48
CA GLN A 394 -11.87 -3.55 -19.57
C GLN A 394 -11.82 -2.13 -20.16
N GLU A 395 -12.91 -1.69 -20.77
CA GLU A 395 -13.15 -0.27 -21.02
C GLU A 395 -13.08 0.55 -19.70
N PRO A 396 -12.65 1.83 -19.76
CA PRO A 396 -12.33 2.59 -20.97
C PRO A 396 -10.94 2.31 -21.53
N TYR A 397 -10.84 2.39 -22.87
CA TYR A 397 -9.56 2.40 -23.59
C TYR A 397 -9.09 3.82 -23.85
N GLY A 398 -7.77 4.00 -23.93
CA GLY A 398 -7.15 5.30 -24.13
C GLY A 398 -7.27 5.82 -25.56
N THR A 399 -6.47 6.84 -25.87
CA THR A 399 -6.22 7.29 -27.24
C THR A 399 -5.60 6.16 -28.07
N ASP A 400 -4.62 5.46 -27.49
CA ASP A 400 -4.16 4.16 -27.99
C ASP A 400 -5.09 3.07 -27.41
N LYS A 401 -5.65 2.26 -28.29
CA LYS A 401 -6.66 1.24 -27.95
C LYS A 401 -6.10 -0.01 -27.32
N ASP A 402 -4.78 -0.16 -27.30
CA ASP A 402 -4.13 -1.20 -26.49
C ASP A 402 -4.06 -0.83 -25.01
N ASN A 403 -4.19 0.46 -24.67
CA ASN A 403 -4.11 0.93 -23.30
C ASN A 403 -5.51 0.92 -22.67
N PHE A 404 -5.60 0.41 -21.45
CA PHE A 404 -6.85 0.31 -20.69
C PHE A 404 -6.60 0.71 -19.23
N ILE A 405 -7.64 1.16 -18.53
CA ILE A 405 -7.60 1.24 -17.06
C ILE A 405 -8.01 -0.13 -16.53
N ALA A 406 -7.27 -0.67 -15.56
CA ALA A 406 -7.58 -1.98 -14.99
C ALA A 406 -8.98 -2.01 -14.35
N ASP A 407 -9.73 -3.10 -14.55
CA ASP A 407 -11.08 -3.28 -14.02
C ASP A 407 -11.18 -3.05 -12.50
N PHE A 408 -10.17 -3.49 -11.75
CA PHE A 408 -10.09 -3.35 -10.31
C PHE A 408 -9.85 -1.90 -9.87
N SER A 409 -9.24 -1.04 -10.68
CA SER A 409 -8.78 0.28 -10.24
C SER A 409 -9.95 1.15 -9.79
N ASN A 410 -9.89 1.64 -8.55
CA ASN A 410 -10.80 2.67 -8.07
C ASN A 410 -10.61 3.98 -8.86
N ILE A 411 -11.69 4.72 -9.00
CA ILE A 411 -11.81 5.90 -9.85
C ILE A 411 -12.60 6.99 -9.13
N GLY A 412 -12.43 8.23 -9.58
CA GLY A 412 -13.12 9.36 -8.98
C GLY A 412 -12.45 10.69 -9.32
N PRO A 413 -13.14 11.81 -9.05
CA PRO A 413 -12.59 13.16 -9.27
C PRO A 413 -11.33 13.45 -8.45
N GLU A 414 -11.04 12.66 -7.42
CA GLU A 414 -9.82 12.75 -6.61
C GLU A 414 -8.61 12.12 -7.29
N THR A 415 -8.77 11.41 -8.41
CA THR A 415 -7.64 10.82 -9.15
C THR A 415 -6.77 11.92 -9.77
N ASP A 416 -5.47 11.93 -9.47
CA ASP A 416 -4.53 12.90 -10.03
C ASP A 416 -3.77 12.36 -11.24
N LEU A 417 -3.35 11.08 -11.16
CA LEU A 417 -2.49 10.43 -12.13
C LEU A 417 -2.95 9.00 -12.41
N THR A 418 -2.50 8.46 -13.55
CA THR A 418 -2.48 7.02 -13.82
C THR A 418 -1.06 6.54 -14.09
N ALA A 419 -0.77 5.28 -13.79
CA ALA A 419 0.52 4.67 -14.07
C ALA A 419 0.40 3.15 -14.30
N PRO A 420 1.44 2.51 -14.88
CA PRO A 420 1.42 1.07 -15.14
C PRO A 420 1.25 0.26 -13.86
N GLY A 421 0.16 -0.51 -13.76
CA GLY A 421 -0.18 -1.32 -12.59
C GLY A 421 -0.75 -2.70 -12.90
N VAL A 422 -0.63 -3.16 -14.14
CA VAL A 422 -1.06 -4.50 -14.59
C VAL A 422 0.14 -5.26 -15.15
N GLY A 423 0.34 -6.50 -14.67
CA GLY A 423 1.39 -7.41 -15.11
C GLY A 423 2.80 -6.92 -14.79
N ILE A 424 3.02 -6.29 -13.62
CA ILE A 424 4.30 -5.63 -13.32
C ILE A 424 5.29 -6.62 -12.71
N ILE A 425 6.42 -6.83 -13.39
CA ILE A 425 7.53 -7.66 -12.95
C ILE A 425 8.47 -6.83 -12.08
N SER A 426 8.68 -7.27 -10.84
CA SER A 426 9.58 -6.62 -9.90
C SER A 426 10.26 -7.61 -8.95
N THR A 427 11.19 -7.10 -8.15
CA THR A 427 11.95 -7.84 -7.14
C THR A 427 11.05 -8.40 -6.04
N TYR A 428 11.39 -9.58 -5.52
CA TYR A 428 10.65 -10.28 -4.49
C TYR A 428 11.64 -10.87 -3.47
N PRO A 429 11.26 -11.11 -2.19
CA PRO A 429 12.19 -11.65 -1.20
C PRO A 429 12.90 -12.94 -1.65
N ASN A 430 14.09 -13.17 -1.08
CA ASN A 430 14.98 -14.29 -1.42
C ASN A 430 15.59 -14.24 -2.83
N ASP A 431 15.88 -13.04 -3.34
CA ASP A 431 16.49 -12.84 -4.66
C ASP A 431 15.67 -13.39 -5.84
N LEU A 432 14.35 -13.38 -5.68
CA LEU A 432 13.34 -13.82 -6.63
C LEU A 432 12.66 -12.62 -7.29
N TYR A 433 11.80 -12.90 -8.27
CA TYR A 433 10.99 -11.89 -8.94
C TYR A 433 9.53 -12.36 -8.98
N ALA A 434 8.59 -11.43 -8.98
CA ALA A 434 7.17 -11.74 -9.04
C ALA A 434 6.44 -10.78 -9.98
N VAL A 435 5.30 -11.23 -10.50
CA VAL A 435 4.34 -10.42 -11.24
C VAL A 435 3.23 -10.01 -10.29
N MET A 436 2.87 -8.74 -10.24
CA MET A 436 1.75 -8.25 -9.44
C MET A 436 0.90 -7.24 -10.19
N ASP A 437 -0.39 -7.25 -9.85
CA ASP A 437 -1.41 -6.31 -10.29
C ASP A 437 -1.87 -5.44 -9.13
N GLY A 438 -2.08 -4.15 -9.39
CA GLY A 438 -2.72 -3.26 -8.45
C GLY A 438 -2.35 -1.80 -8.63
N THR A 439 -3.19 -0.94 -8.05
CA THR A 439 -2.81 0.47 -7.81
C THR A 439 -1.57 0.57 -6.91
N SER A 440 -1.24 -0.47 -6.13
CA SER A 440 0.04 -0.59 -5.41
C SER A 440 1.27 -0.71 -6.29
N MET A 441 1.14 -1.12 -7.55
CA MET A 441 2.24 -1.18 -8.51
C MET A 441 2.28 0.11 -9.36
N ALA A 442 1.11 0.70 -9.63
CA ALA A 442 1.02 2.01 -10.28
C ALA A 442 1.60 3.14 -9.42
N CYS A 443 1.30 3.17 -8.12
CA CYS A 443 1.80 4.18 -7.18
C CYS A 443 3.34 4.29 -7.16
N PRO A 444 4.12 3.20 -7.05
CA PRO A 444 5.58 3.26 -7.12
C PRO A 444 6.11 3.55 -8.52
N ALA A 445 5.38 3.19 -9.58
CA ALA A 445 5.75 3.57 -10.94
C ALA A 445 5.70 5.10 -11.11
N ALA A 446 4.62 5.74 -10.64
CA ALA A 446 4.49 7.20 -10.61
C ALA A 446 5.49 7.85 -9.66
N THR A 447 5.69 7.31 -8.45
CA THR A 447 6.66 7.83 -7.47
C THR A 447 8.09 7.76 -8.02
N GLY A 448 8.46 6.66 -8.66
CA GLY A 448 9.76 6.49 -9.30
C GLY A 448 9.96 7.48 -10.45
N MET A 449 8.94 7.68 -11.29
CA MET A 449 9.03 8.70 -12.35
C MET A 449 9.16 10.11 -11.76
N ALA A 450 8.42 10.42 -10.70
CA ALA A 450 8.53 11.68 -9.99
C ALA A 450 9.93 11.89 -9.39
N ALA A 451 10.53 10.86 -8.80
CA ALA A 451 11.91 10.91 -8.30
C ALA A 451 12.91 11.19 -9.43
N ARG A 452 12.73 10.58 -10.60
CA ARG A 452 13.58 10.82 -11.78
C ARG A 452 13.44 12.24 -12.32
N ILE A 453 12.21 12.75 -12.46
CA ILE A 453 11.96 14.13 -12.88
C ILE A 453 12.64 15.09 -11.88
N LEU A 454 12.43 14.87 -10.59
CA LEU A 454 12.99 15.71 -9.53
C LEU A 454 14.53 15.67 -9.49
N ALA A 455 15.15 14.52 -9.78
CA ALA A 455 16.60 14.40 -9.89
C ALA A 455 17.20 15.31 -10.99
N GLY A 456 16.42 15.66 -12.01
CA GLY A 456 16.80 16.60 -13.06
C GLY A 456 16.72 18.08 -12.67
N ASN A 457 16.24 18.41 -11.47
CA ASN A 457 16.06 19.78 -11.01
C ASN A 457 16.69 20.03 -9.62
N PRO A 458 18.02 20.29 -9.57
CA PRO A 458 18.72 20.59 -8.33
C PRO A 458 18.18 21.83 -7.58
N ASP A 459 17.60 22.80 -8.29
CA ASP A 459 17.09 24.03 -7.69
C ASP A 459 15.92 23.73 -6.75
N ILE A 460 14.96 22.89 -7.17
CA ILE A 460 13.85 22.44 -6.32
C ILE A 460 14.38 21.58 -5.17
N LEU A 461 15.34 20.70 -5.43
CA LEU A 461 15.93 19.85 -4.39
C LEU A 461 16.59 20.66 -3.26
N ASN A 462 17.23 21.79 -3.61
CA ASN A 462 17.93 22.69 -2.70
C ASN A 462 17.02 23.75 -2.03
N LEU A 463 15.74 23.83 -2.39
CA LEU A 463 14.81 24.71 -1.68
C LEU A 463 14.73 24.33 -0.18
N PRO A 464 14.48 25.31 0.70
CA PRO A 464 14.20 25.02 2.10
C PRO A 464 13.08 23.99 2.24
N ARG A 465 13.24 23.01 3.13
CA ARG A 465 12.26 21.93 3.36
C ARG A 465 11.02 22.46 4.08
N ASN A 466 10.13 23.07 3.30
CA ASN A 466 8.89 23.67 3.76
C ASN A 466 7.76 23.49 2.72
N GLN A 467 6.55 23.97 3.02
CA GLN A 467 5.40 23.89 2.12
C GLN A 467 5.69 24.40 0.70
N THR A 468 6.42 25.52 0.55
CA THR A 468 6.74 26.08 -0.77
C THR A 468 7.51 25.08 -1.63
N ARG A 469 8.42 24.30 -1.04
CA ARG A 469 9.12 23.24 -1.78
C ARG A 469 8.16 22.16 -2.27
N ALA A 470 7.21 21.72 -1.45
CA ALA A 470 6.21 20.73 -1.88
C ALA A 470 5.36 21.29 -3.03
N ASP A 471 4.91 22.55 -2.93
CA ASP A 471 4.17 23.22 -4.00
C ASP A 471 4.97 23.25 -5.33
N GLU A 472 6.26 23.57 -5.27
CA GLU A 472 7.13 23.60 -6.46
C GLU A 472 7.39 22.19 -7.04
N ILE A 473 7.52 21.17 -6.19
CA ILE A 473 7.59 19.76 -6.66
C ILE A 473 6.33 19.42 -7.44
N VAL A 474 5.14 19.65 -6.87
CA VAL A 474 3.85 19.33 -7.53
C VAL A 474 3.69 20.08 -8.85
N LYS A 475 4.01 21.38 -8.89
CA LYS A 475 3.97 22.17 -10.13
C LYS A 475 4.94 21.63 -11.18
N TYR A 476 6.16 21.28 -10.79
CA TYR A 476 7.17 20.76 -11.70
C TYR A 476 6.84 19.37 -12.24
N LEU A 477 6.22 18.52 -11.43
CA LEU A 477 5.67 17.26 -11.92
C LEU A 477 4.55 17.50 -12.92
N SER A 478 3.69 18.49 -12.67
CA SER A 478 2.50 18.74 -13.50
C SER A 478 2.78 19.09 -14.96
N VAL A 479 3.95 19.67 -15.27
CA VAL A 479 4.37 19.97 -16.65
C VAL A 479 4.90 18.76 -17.41
N ASN A 480 5.12 17.63 -16.72
CA ASN A 480 5.60 16.37 -17.29
C ASN A 480 4.49 15.30 -17.38
N ILE A 481 3.21 15.69 -17.27
CA ILE A 481 2.08 14.76 -17.37
C ILE A 481 1.50 14.79 -18.78
N LYS A 482 1.20 13.59 -19.32
CA LYS A 482 0.50 13.43 -20.59
C LYS A 482 -0.78 12.63 -20.39
N SER A 483 -1.91 13.16 -20.86
CA SER A 483 -3.18 12.42 -20.92
C SER A 483 -3.03 11.17 -21.79
N MET A 484 -3.56 10.05 -21.31
CA MET A 484 -3.61 8.78 -22.03
C MET A 484 -4.97 8.57 -22.72
N GLY A 485 -5.93 9.47 -22.50
CA GLY A 485 -7.21 9.53 -23.19
C GLY A 485 -8.33 8.74 -22.52
N PHE A 486 -8.19 8.42 -21.24
CA PHE A 486 -9.21 7.69 -20.46
C PHE A 486 -10.31 8.60 -19.89
N GLY A 487 -10.03 9.91 -19.81
CA GLY A 487 -10.91 10.88 -19.16
C GLY A 487 -10.59 11.06 -17.68
N ASN A 488 -10.83 12.27 -17.17
CA ASN A 488 -10.29 12.73 -15.89
C ASN A 488 -10.68 11.87 -14.67
N LEU A 489 -11.86 11.24 -14.68
CA LEU A 489 -12.27 10.36 -13.58
C LEU A 489 -11.39 9.12 -13.44
N PHE A 490 -10.74 8.68 -14.52
CA PHE A 490 -9.93 7.48 -14.56
C PHE A 490 -8.44 7.74 -14.44
N GLU A 491 -7.96 8.83 -15.06
CA GLU A 491 -6.52 9.12 -15.16
C GLU A 491 -6.09 10.43 -14.50
N GLY A 492 -7.04 11.21 -13.98
CA GLY A 492 -6.75 12.57 -13.54
C GLY A 492 -6.21 13.41 -14.69
N LYS A 493 -4.95 13.84 -14.57
CA LYS A 493 -4.22 14.55 -15.62
C LYS A 493 -3.55 13.63 -16.64
N GLY A 494 -3.42 12.33 -16.34
CA GLY A 494 -2.73 11.34 -17.18
C GLY A 494 -1.52 10.74 -16.49
N MET A 495 -0.52 10.32 -17.28
CA MET A 495 0.66 9.63 -16.81
C MET A 495 1.90 10.53 -16.84
N LEU A 496 2.68 10.51 -15.75
CA LEU A 496 3.99 11.17 -15.70
C LEU A 496 4.93 10.57 -16.74
N GLN A 497 5.58 11.44 -17.51
CA GLN A 497 6.55 11.11 -18.54
C GLN A 497 7.96 11.45 -18.08
N PRO A 498 8.99 10.73 -18.56
CA PRO A 498 10.37 11.17 -18.35
C PRO A 498 10.57 12.55 -18.98
N PRO A 499 11.46 13.40 -18.42
CA PRO A 499 11.79 14.68 -19.02
C PRO A 499 12.24 14.47 -20.46
N THR A 500 11.70 15.26 -21.40
CA THR A 500 12.21 15.25 -22.77
C THR A 500 13.66 15.73 -22.75
N SER A 501 14.58 14.96 -23.33
CA SER A 501 15.95 15.42 -23.53
C SER A 501 15.89 16.68 -24.41
N LYS A 502 16.31 17.82 -23.85
CA LYS A 502 16.52 19.05 -24.63
C LYS A 502 17.75 18.91 -25.52
#